data_AF-A0A2N7Z1F5-F1
#
_entry.id   AF-A0A2N7Z1F5-F1
#
_cell.length_a   1.000
_cell.length_b   1.000
_cell.length_c   1.000
_cell.angle_alpha   90.00
_cell.angle_beta   90.00
_cell.angle_gamma   90.00
#
_symmetry.space_group_name_H-M   'P 1'
#
loop_
_entity.id
_entity.type
_entity.pdbx_description
1 polymer ?
#
loop_
_entity_poly.entity_id
_entity_poly.type
_entity_poly.pdbx_seq_one_letter_code
_entity_poly.pdbx_strand_id
1 'polypeptide(L)'
;MLTFNTLWKNHPEIFGDAAPCRTNGAKNFSDQCAINLGVALRRSGVDLSRLSSVRYCWQHPKSEGHILAAEEMANALSRVIIPGLRSMKKIKPESFEDELAGQQGIIFFKDFWRRGNETFGNRSGDHIDLWNGRRLTDWLSYPRIQLGFSIEGTFSDYHESREIWFWKVA
;
A
#
# COMPACT_ATOMS: atom_id res chain seq x y z
N MET A 1 1.70 -20.65 -5.35
CA MET A 1 2.20 -19.46 -6.07
C MET A 1 1.20 -18.34 -5.84
N LEU A 2 1.66 -17.12 -5.58
CA LEU A 2 0.79 -15.95 -5.40
C LEU A 2 0.13 -15.59 -6.73
N THR A 3 -1.18 -15.34 -6.71
CA THR A 3 -1.91 -14.80 -7.87
C THR A 3 -2.59 -13.49 -7.49
N PHE A 4 -2.80 -12.61 -8.46
CA PHE A 4 -3.41 -11.31 -8.21
C PHE A 4 -4.83 -11.46 -7.70
N ASN A 5 -5.62 -12.38 -8.28
CA ASN A 5 -7.00 -12.60 -7.87
C ASN A 5 -7.11 -13.06 -6.40
N THR A 6 -6.22 -13.96 -5.96
CA THR A 6 -6.15 -14.36 -4.55
C THR A 6 -5.78 -13.19 -3.65
N LEU A 7 -4.76 -12.43 -4.04
CA LEU A 7 -4.29 -11.27 -3.26
C LEU A 7 -5.38 -10.19 -3.13
N TRP A 8 -6.05 -9.88 -4.24
CA TRP A 8 -7.14 -8.92 -4.32
C TRP A 8 -8.32 -9.30 -3.45
N LYS A 9 -8.83 -10.54 -3.56
CA LYS A 9 -9.96 -11.03 -2.75
C LYS A 9 -9.65 -11.07 -1.25
N ASN A 10 -8.40 -11.32 -0.89
CA ASN A 10 -7.95 -11.38 0.49
C ASN A 10 -7.60 -10.01 1.09
N HIS A 11 -7.55 -8.96 0.26
CA HIS A 11 -7.27 -7.62 0.73
C HIS A 11 -8.39 -7.16 1.70
N PRO A 12 -8.08 -6.64 2.89
CA PRO A 12 -9.11 -6.34 3.90
C PRO A 12 -10.23 -5.42 3.42
N GLU A 13 -9.92 -4.40 2.62
CA GLU A 13 -10.92 -3.50 2.01
C GLU A 13 -11.87 -4.22 1.03
N ILE A 14 -11.40 -5.30 0.38
CA ILE A 14 -12.20 -6.10 -0.56
C ILE A 14 -12.93 -7.23 0.17
N PHE A 15 -12.30 -7.82 1.18
CA PHE A 15 -12.81 -8.93 1.97
C PHE A 15 -13.96 -8.50 2.91
N GLY A 16 -14.09 -7.19 3.20
CA GLY A 16 -15.07 -6.66 4.14
C GLY A 16 -14.56 -6.59 5.58
N ASP A 17 -13.24 -6.48 5.76
CA ASP A 17 -12.56 -6.38 7.06
C ASP A 17 -11.64 -5.16 7.12
N ALA A 18 -12.13 -4.03 6.60
CA ALA A 18 -11.38 -2.78 6.53
C ALA A 18 -10.77 -2.38 7.89
N ALA A 19 -9.54 -1.83 7.83
CA ALA A 19 -8.73 -1.48 9.00
C ALA A 19 -8.61 -2.62 10.04
N PRO A 20 -7.95 -3.73 9.67
CA PRO A 20 -7.90 -4.95 10.48
C PRO A 20 -7.11 -4.78 11.78
N CYS A 21 -6.18 -3.82 11.86
CA CYS A 21 -5.52 -3.49 13.11
C CYS A 21 -6.44 -2.59 13.96
N ARG A 22 -7.33 -3.25 14.71
CA ARG A 22 -8.28 -2.63 15.62
C ARG A 22 -8.38 -3.39 16.94
N THR A 23 -8.72 -2.66 18.01
CA THR A 23 -9.00 -3.21 19.34
C THR A 23 -10.39 -2.73 19.76
N ASN A 24 -11.27 -3.66 20.15
CA ASN A 24 -12.67 -3.35 20.50
C ASN A 24 -13.42 -2.52 19.43
N GLY A 25 -13.14 -2.78 18.15
CA GLY A 25 -13.74 -2.07 17.02
C GLY A 25 -13.10 -0.72 16.67
N ALA A 26 -12.22 -0.19 17.52
CA ALA A 26 -11.50 1.06 17.25
C ALA A 26 -10.17 0.81 16.55
N LYS A 27 -9.85 1.58 15.50
CA LYS A 27 -8.57 1.49 14.78
C LYS A 27 -7.41 1.83 15.72
N ASN A 28 -6.35 1.03 15.70
CA ASN A 28 -5.13 1.32 16.47
C ASN A 28 -4.18 2.30 15.75
N PHE A 29 -4.32 2.42 14.43
CA PHE A 29 -3.55 3.32 13.59
C PHE A 29 -4.48 4.02 12.59
N SER A 30 -4.22 5.31 12.33
CA SER A 30 -4.96 6.11 11.34
C SER A 30 -4.78 5.56 9.93
N ASP A 31 -3.52 5.27 9.57
CA ASP A 31 -3.11 4.76 8.27
C ASP A 31 -2.77 3.28 8.37
N GLN A 32 -3.44 2.46 7.57
CA GLN A 32 -3.29 1.00 7.59
C GLN A 32 -2.99 0.43 6.21
N CYS A 33 -2.50 1.22 5.25
CA CYS A 33 -2.21 0.76 3.89
C CYS A 33 -1.23 -0.44 3.87
N ALA A 34 -0.10 -0.32 4.57
CA ALA A 34 0.88 -1.40 4.72
C ALA A 34 0.34 -2.60 5.52
N ILE A 35 -0.51 -2.34 6.52
CA ILE A 35 -1.17 -3.38 7.32
C ILE A 35 -2.13 -4.17 6.43
N ASN A 36 -2.94 -3.47 5.64
CA ASN A 36 -3.91 -4.06 4.73
C ASN A 36 -3.20 -4.97 3.71
N LEU A 37 -2.11 -4.50 3.11
CA LEU A 37 -1.30 -5.32 2.21
C LEU A 37 -0.64 -6.50 2.93
N GLY A 38 -0.10 -6.31 4.14
CA GLY A 38 0.51 -7.39 4.92
C GLY A 38 -0.49 -8.49 5.26
N VAL A 39 -1.70 -8.13 5.68
CA VAL A 39 -2.81 -9.07 5.90
C VAL A 39 -3.18 -9.78 4.60
N ALA A 40 -3.28 -9.05 3.48
CA ALA A 40 -3.60 -9.63 2.17
C ALA A 40 -2.56 -10.68 1.74
N LEU A 41 -1.27 -10.37 1.88
CA LEU A 41 -0.16 -11.28 1.59
C LEU A 41 -0.21 -12.52 2.49
N ARG A 42 -0.40 -12.32 3.79
CA ARG A 42 -0.50 -13.41 4.77
C ARG A 42 -1.67 -14.35 4.50
N ARG A 43 -2.86 -13.80 4.22
CA ARG A 43 -4.07 -14.54 3.83
C ARG A 43 -3.90 -15.27 2.51
N SER A 44 -3.04 -14.77 1.64
CA SER A 44 -2.69 -15.40 0.36
C SER A 44 -1.55 -16.43 0.45
N GLY A 45 -1.15 -16.80 1.67
CA GLY A 45 -0.16 -17.85 1.92
C GLY A 45 1.29 -17.40 1.74
N VAL A 46 1.56 -16.09 1.69
CA VAL A 46 2.94 -15.57 1.68
C VAL A 46 3.52 -15.67 3.09
N ASP A 47 4.72 -16.25 3.17
CA ASP A 47 5.50 -16.26 4.40
C ASP A 47 6.15 -14.89 4.64
N LEU A 48 5.56 -14.12 5.56
CA LEU A 48 6.01 -12.77 5.90
C LEU A 48 7.30 -12.76 6.73
N SER A 49 7.76 -13.88 7.30
CA SER A 49 9.03 -13.88 8.05
C SER A 49 10.24 -13.64 7.14
N ARG A 50 10.05 -13.78 5.82
CA ARG A 50 11.06 -13.48 4.80
C ARG A 50 11.21 -11.99 4.52
N LEU A 51 10.26 -11.16 4.99
CA LEU A 51 10.35 -9.70 4.91
C LEU A 51 11.21 -9.18 6.05
N SER A 52 12.47 -8.82 5.75
CA SER A 52 13.39 -8.23 6.71
C SER A 52 13.27 -6.71 6.79
N SER A 53 13.62 -6.16 7.95
CA SER A 53 13.65 -4.72 8.22
C SER A 53 12.29 -4.03 8.09
N VAL A 54 11.23 -4.70 8.58
CA VAL A 54 9.87 -4.14 8.67
C VAL A 54 9.41 -4.08 10.12
N ARG A 55 8.70 -3.01 10.50
CA ARG A 55 8.05 -2.89 11.80
C ARG A 55 6.65 -3.48 11.77
N TYR A 56 6.33 -4.27 12.78
CA TYR A 56 4.99 -4.80 13.03
C TYR A 56 4.29 -3.97 14.11
N CYS A 57 2.96 -3.96 14.09
CA CYS A 57 2.18 -3.38 15.18
C CYS A 57 2.50 -4.10 16.50
N TRP A 58 2.37 -3.38 17.62
CA TRP A 58 2.58 -3.92 18.97
C TRP A 58 1.29 -4.40 19.64
N GLN A 59 0.14 -4.26 18.98
CA GLN A 59 -1.18 -4.59 19.51
C GLN A 59 -1.61 -6.03 19.18
N HIS A 60 -1.01 -6.63 18.15
CA HIS A 60 -1.40 -7.94 17.61
C HIS A 60 -0.18 -8.83 17.35
N PRO A 61 -0.35 -10.16 17.32
CA PRO A 61 0.70 -11.09 16.93
C PRO A 61 1.27 -10.80 15.53
N LYS A 62 2.59 -10.92 15.37
CA LYS A 62 3.26 -10.76 14.06
C LYS A 62 2.69 -11.68 12.97
N SER A 63 2.15 -12.83 13.36
CA SER A 63 1.51 -13.80 12.46
C SER A 63 0.27 -13.26 11.73
N GLU A 64 -0.33 -12.17 12.21
CA GLU A 64 -1.45 -11.49 11.55
C GLU A 64 -0.99 -10.59 10.39
N GLY A 65 0.29 -10.27 10.29
CA GLY A 65 0.84 -9.52 9.16
C GLY A 65 0.64 -8.00 9.23
N HIS A 66 0.42 -7.43 10.42
CA HIS A 66 0.24 -5.99 10.62
C HIS A 66 1.57 -5.22 10.50
N ILE A 67 2.09 -5.06 9.28
CA ILE A 67 3.28 -4.26 8.97
C ILE A 67 2.89 -2.78 8.91
N LEU A 68 3.64 -1.91 9.58
CA LEU A 68 3.22 -0.52 9.82
C LEU A 68 3.56 0.46 8.69
N ALA A 69 4.75 0.34 8.09
CA ALA A 69 5.28 1.37 7.19
C ALA A 69 5.27 0.92 5.72
N ALA A 70 4.70 1.76 4.86
CA ALA A 70 4.60 1.50 3.42
C ALA A 70 5.98 1.42 2.75
N GLU A 71 6.88 2.37 3.04
CA GLU A 71 8.24 2.34 2.48
C GLU A 71 9.06 1.13 2.98
N GLU A 72 8.93 0.72 4.24
CA GLU A 72 9.59 -0.49 4.74
C GLU A 72 9.09 -1.75 4.04
N MET A 73 7.77 -1.86 3.84
CA MET A 73 7.14 -2.94 3.07
C MET A 73 7.64 -2.96 1.62
N ALA A 74 7.62 -1.81 0.93
CA ALA A 74 8.10 -1.66 -0.44
C ALA A 74 9.57 -2.10 -0.57
N ASN A 75 10.42 -1.63 0.33
CA ASN A 75 11.82 -2.00 0.37
C ASN A 75 12.03 -3.50 0.64
N ALA A 76 11.24 -4.11 1.53
CA ALA A 76 11.31 -5.54 1.79
C ALA A 76 10.85 -6.38 0.59
N LEU A 77 9.76 -5.97 -0.09
CA LEU A 77 9.27 -6.61 -1.32
C LEU A 77 10.30 -6.59 -2.45
N SER A 78 11.06 -5.50 -2.58
CA SER A 78 12.17 -5.39 -3.56
C SER A 78 13.33 -6.34 -3.30
N ARG A 79 13.49 -6.87 -2.08
CA ARG A 79 14.62 -7.75 -1.70
C ARG A 79 14.27 -9.24 -1.67
N VAL A 80 12.97 -9.57 -1.55
CA VAL A 80 12.53 -10.96 -1.40
C VAL A 80 12.05 -11.55 -2.72
N ILE A 81 12.25 -12.85 -2.91
CA ILE A 81 11.64 -13.61 -4.00
C ILE A 81 10.37 -14.28 -3.48
N ILE A 82 9.21 -13.79 -3.93
CA ILE A 82 7.90 -14.41 -3.67
C ILE A 82 7.42 -15.05 -4.97
N PRO A 83 7.18 -16.38 -5.03
CA PRO A 83 6.67 -17.03 -6.23
C PRO A 83 5.35 -16.41 -6.68
N GLY A 84 5.32 -15.86 -7.91
CA GLY A 84 4.16 -15.15 -8.47
C GLY A 84 4.24 -13.63 -8.38
N LEU A 85 5.25 -13.07 -7.70
CA LEU A 85 5.56 -11.64 -7.71
C LEU A 85 6.77 -11.38 -8.61
N ARG A 86 6.62 -10.49 -9.60
CA ARG A 86 7.72 -10.07 -10.48
C ARG A 86 8.61 -9.03 -9.78
N SER A 87 9.81 -8.85 -10.30
CA SER A 87 10.72 -7.80 -9.83
C SER A 87 10.09 -6.42 -9.91
N MET A 88 10.48 -5.56 -8.97
CA MET A 88 10.05 -4.16 -8.92
C MET A 88 10.46 -3.43 -10.21
N LYS A 89 9.55 -2.61 -10.74
CA LYS A 89 9.85 -1.58 -11.73
C LYS A 89 9.45 -0.20 -11.21
N LYS A 90 10.26 0.81 -11.50
CA LYS A 90 9.88 2.21 -11.26
C LYS A 90 8.99 2.70 -12.40
N ILE A 91 7.99 3.49 -12.04
CA ILE A 91 6.99 4.07 -12.94
C ILE A 91 7.06 5.57 -12.83
N LYS A 92 6.87 6.25 -13.95
CA LYS A 92 6.78 7.70 -13.98
C LYS A 92 5.46 8.15 -13.35
N PRO A 93 5.48 9.02 -12.33
CA PRO A 93 4.27 9.51 -11.68
C PRO A 93 3.27 10.09 -12.66
N GLU A 94 3.70 10.88 -13.64
CA GLU A 94 2.84 11.57 -14.59
C GLU A 94 2.08 10.64 -15.56
N SER A 95 2.52 9.39 -15.74
CA SER A 95 1.95 8.46 -16.74
C SER A 95 1.61 7.09 -16.18
N PHE A 96 1.51 6.96 -14.85
CA PHE A 96 1.42 5.64 -14.23
C PHE A 96 0.13 4.89 -14.57
N GLU A 97 -1.00 5.59 -14.66
CA GLU A 97 -2.29 4.98 -14.97
C GLU A 97 -2.30 4.37 -16.37
N ASP A 98 -1.80 5.12 -17.35
CA ASP A 98 -1.68 4.67 -18.74
C ASP A 98 -0.67 3.52 -18.87
N GLU A 99 0.50 3.63 -18.23
CA GLU A 99 1.53 2.59 -18.30
C GLU A 99 1.07 1.28 -17.64
N LEU A 100 0.32 1.38 -16.54
CA LEU A 100 -0.17 0.24 -15.78
C LEU A 100 -1.58 -0.19 -16.17
N ALA A 101 -2.18 0.41 -17.21
CA ALA A 101 -3.48 0.01 -17.71
C ALA A 101 -3.51 -1.48 -18.07
N GLY A 102 -4.49 -2.21 -17.53
CA GLY A 102 -4.62 -3.66 -17.70
C GLY A 102 -3.54 -4.51 -16.99
N GLN A 103 -2.56 -3.90 -16.32
CA GLN A 103 -1.58 -4.61 -15.50
C GLN A 103 -2.09 -4.75 -14.07
N GLN A 104 -1.74 -5.86 -13.41
CA GLN A 104 -2.20 -6.13 -12.05
C GLN A 104 -1.02 -6.40 -11.12
N GLY A 105 -1.04 -5.81 -9.94
CA GLY A 105 0.09 -5.92 -9.04
C GLY A 105 0.00 -5.13 -7.76
N ILE A 106 1.11 -5.10 -7.03
CA ILE A 106 1.33 -4.23 -5.88
C ILE A 106 1.91 -2.91 -6.40
N ILE A 107 1.43 -1.78 -5.88
CA ILE A 107 1.91 -0.44 -6.23
C ILE A 107 2.25 0.33 -4.96
N PHE A 108 3.37 1.06 -4.99
CA PHE A 108 3.85 1.92 -3.92
C PHE A 108 4.05 3.34 -4.45
N PHE A 109 3.56 4.32 -3.70
CA PHE A 109 3.68 5.76 -3.96
C PHE A 109 4.52 6.37 -2.86
N LYS A 110 5.70 6.89 -3.23
CA LYS A 110 6.64 7.50 -2.31
C LYS A 110 6.42 9.01 -2.19
N ASP A 111 6.46 9.51 -0.97
CA ASP A 111 6.42 10.95 -0.66
C ASP A 111 5.31 11.66 -1.44
N PHE A 112 4.10 11.11 -1.51
CA PHE A 112 3.03 11.62 -2.38
C PHE A 112 2.17 12.73 -1.72
N TRP A 113 2.12 12.80 -0.39
CA TRP A 113 1.34 13.81 0.35
C TRP A 113 2.07 14.30 1.61
N ARG A 114 1.64 15.44 2.15
CA ARG A 114 2.27 16.10 3.32
C ARG A 114 1.74 15.53 4.64
N ARG A 115 2.61 15.15 5.57
CA ARG A 115 2.21 14.83 6.94
C ARG A 115 2.25 16.09 7.82
N GLY A 116 1.16 16.36 8.53
CA GLY A 116 1.10 17.48 9.48
C GLY A 116 1.45 18.83 8.83
N ASN A 117 2.48 19.50 9.36
CA ASN A 117 2.91 20.82 8.92
C ASN A 117 4.07 20.78 7.89
N GLU A 118 4.30 19.65 7.22
CA GLU A 118 5.32 19.53 6.18
C GLU A 118 5.05 20.46 4.99
N THR A 119 6.13 20.96 4.37
CA THR A 119 6.05 21.61 3.05
C THR A 119 5.93 20.55 1.97
N PHE A 120 5.42 20.93 0.80
CA PHE A 120 5.32 20.00 -0.33
C PHE A 120 6.69 19.46 -0.78
N GLY A 121 7.75 20.28 -0.71
CA GLY A 121 9.12 19.86 -1.02
C GLY A 121 9.73 18.89 -0.01
N ASN A 122 9.21 18.83 1.23
CA ASN A 122 9.70 18.00 2.32
C ASN A 122 8.67 16.95 2.79
N ARG A 123 7.69 16.63 1.94
CA ARG A 123 6.61 15.71 2.28
C ARG A 123 7.12 14.26 2.41
N SER A 124 6.54 13.50 3.35
CA SER A 124 6.95 12.13 3.68
C SER A 124 5.80 11.12 3.69
N GLY A 125 4.64 11.51 3.16
CA GLY A 125 3.45 10.67 3.13
C GLY A 125 3.52 9.61 2.04
N ASP A 126 3.52 8.34 2.42
CA ASP A 126 3.60 7.20 1.49
C ASP A 126 2.28 6.43 1.40
N HIS A 127 2.06 5.70 0.30
CA HIS A 127 0.95 4.75 0.15
C HIS A 127 1.40 3.45 -0.50
N ILE A 128 0.84 2.31 -0.07
CA ILE A 128 1.05 1.01 -0.72
C ILE A 128 -0.27 0.26 -0.83
N ASP A 129 -0.56 -0.31 -2.00
CA ASP A 129 -1.86 -0.89 -2.31
C ASP A 129 -1.74 -1.92 -3.45
N LEU A 130 -2.87 -2.52 -3.84
CA LEU A 130 -3.01 -3.35 -5.03
C LEU A 130 -3.66 -2.54 -6.16
N TRP A 131 -3.09 -2.64 -7.35
CA TRP A 131 -3.61 -2.06 -8.60
C TRP A 131 -4.17 -3.17 -9.48
N ASN A 132 -5.43 -3.05 -9.93
CA ASN A 132 -6.09 -4.07 -10.77
C ASN A 132 -6.08 -3.80 -12.28
N GLY A 133 -5.31 -2.81 -12.74
CA GLY A 133 -5.28 -2.38 -14.14
C GLY A 133 -6.15 -1.17 -14.43
N ARG A 134 -6.91 -0.71 -13.43
CA ARG A 134 -7.80 0.46 -13.53
C ARG A 134 -7.89 1.27 -12.24
N ARG A 135 -7.78 0.62 -11.08
CA ARG A 135 -7.95 1.27 -9.77
C ARG A 135 -7.21 0.54 -8.66
N LEU A 136 -7.08 1.23 -7.53
CA LEU A 136 -6.61 0.71 -6.26
C LEU A 136 -7.72 -0.06 -5.49
N THR A 137 -7.35 -0.81 -4.43
CA THR A 137 -8.35 -1.44 -3.56
C THR A 137 -8.97 -0.48 -2.57
N ASP A 138 -8.19 0.46 -2.04
CA ASP A 138 -8.69 1.42 -1.08
C ASP A 138 -9.48 2.53 -1.79
N TRP A 139 -10.79 2.33 -1.82
CA TRP A 139 -11.77 3.29 -2.34
C TRP A 139 -12.01 4.48 -1.43
N LEU A 140 -11.58 4.43 -0.16
CA LEU A 140 -11.81 5.50 0.81
C LEU A 140 -10.59 6.41 0.96
N SER A 141 -9.39 5.90 0.65
CA SER A 141 -8.19 6.72 0.47
C SER A 141 -8.31 7.61 -0.77
N TYR A 142 -8.91 7.16 -1.87
CA TYR A 142 -9.05 8.00 -3.07
C TYR A 142 -9.81 9.33 -2.80
N PRO A 143 -10.98 9.32 -2.11
CA PRO A 143 -11.67 10.54 -1.72
C PRO A 143 -11.08 11.18 -0.45
N ARG A 144 -10.55 10.44 0.53
CA ARG A 144 -9.95 11.07 1.74
C ARG A 144 -8.61 11.77 1.45
N ILE A 145 -7.87 11.31 0.44
CA ILE A 145 -6.71 12.01 -0.12
C ILE A 145 -7.18 13.24 -0.91
N GLN A 146 -8.34 13.16 -1.59
CA GLN A 146 -8.99 14.32 -2.21
C GLN A 146 -9.66 15.29 -1.22
N LEU A 147 -10.09 14.86 -0.02
CA LEU A 147 -10.96 15.62 0.91
C LEU A 147 -10.39 15.84 2.32
N GLY A 148 -9.19 15.37 2.64
CA GLY A 148 -8.78 15.14 4.03
C GLY A 148 -7.47 15.74 4.49
N PHE A 149 -7.10 16.94 4.03
CA PHE A 149 -6.51 18.06 4.81
C PHE A 149 -6.24 19.25 3.86
N SER A 150 -7.32 19.76 3.25
CA SER A 150 -7.32 21.03 2.52
C SER A 150 -7.36 22.18 3.52
N ILE A 151 -6.19 22.68 3.92
CA ILE A 151 -6.05 24.07 4.33
C ILE A 151 -5.43 24.76 3.12
N GLU A 152 -6.28 25.47 2.38
CA GLU A 152 -6.01 26.28 1.19
C GLU A 152 -5.00 25.73 0.16
N GLY A 153 -5.53 25.12 -0.91
CA GLY A 153 -4.99 25.36 -2.26
C GLY A 153 -4.16 24.29 -2.97
N THR A 154 -4.00 23.05 -2.47
CA THR A 154 -3.31 21.99 -3.24
C THR A 154 -4.00 20.63 -3.05
N PHE A 155 -4.55 20.11 -4.15
CA PHE A 155 -5.11 18.76 -4.24
C PHE A 155 -3.94 17.76 -4.36
N SER A 156 -3.86 16.76 -3.48
CA SER A 156 -2.84 15.71 -3.63
C SER A 156 -3.28 14.69 -4.69
N ASP A 157 -2.69 14.82 -5.86
CA ASP A 157 -2.82 13.87 -6.95
C ASP A 157 -1.72 12.79 -6.81
N TYR A 158 -2.00 11.52 -7.08
CA TYR A 158 -0.93 10.50 -7.05
C TYR A 158 0.16 10.79 -8.09
N HIS A 159 -0.15 11.57 -9.11
CA HIS A 159 0.81 12.16 -10.06
C HIS A 159 1.88 13.02 -9.37
N GLU A 160 1.61 13.51 -8.16
CA GLU A 160 2.59 14.24 -7.37
C GLU A 160 3.62 13.32 -6.73
N SER A 161 3.44 11.99 -6.67
CA SER A 161 4.40 11.07 -6.02
C SER A 161 5.83 11.30 -6.49
N ARG A 162 6.80 11.31 -5.56
CA ARG A 162 8.21 11.46 -5.94
C ARG A 162 8.72 10.25 -6.71
N GLU A 163 8.27 9.07 -6.31
CA GLU A 163 8.54 7.82 -7.01
C GLU A 163 7.31 6.92 -6.95
N ILE A 164 7.06 6.14 -8.01
CA ILE A 164 6.08 5.06 -8.02
C ILE A 164 6.80 3.75 -8.32
N TRP A 165 6.60 2.74 -7.48
CA TRP A 165 7.17 1.40 -7.67
C TRP A 165 6.05 0.39 -7.88
N PHE A 166 6.26 -0.55 -8.80
CA PHE A 166 5.25 -1.53 -9.17
C PHE A 166 5.83 -2.94 -9.25
N TRP A 167 5.12 -3.92 -8.68
CA TRP A 167 5.41 -5.34 -8.78
C TRP A 167 4.23 -6.03 -9.43
N LYS A 168 4.41 -6.51 -10.67
CA LYS A 168 3.37 -7.31 -11.34
C LYS A 168 3.16 -8.61 -10.59
N VAL A 169 1.90 -8.97 -10.33
CA VAL A 169 1.52 -10.25 -9.76
C VAL A 169 0.96 -11.15 -10.87
N ALA A 170 1.26 -12.44 -10.81
CA ALA A 170 0.80 -13.45 -11.76
C ALA A 170 -0.72 -13.64 -11.79
#